data_AF-A0A7Z3CBB8-F1
#
_entry.id   AF-A0A7Z3CBB8-F1
#
_cell.length_a   1.000
_cell.length_b   1.000
_cell.length_c   1.000
_cell.angle_alpha   90.00
_cell.angle_beta   90.00
_cell.angle_gamma   90.00
#
_symmetry.space_group_name_H-M   'P 1'
#
loop_
_entity.id
_entity.type
_entity.pdbx_description
1 polymer ?
#
loop_
_entity_poly.entity_id
_entity_poly.type
_entity_poly.pdbx_seq_one_letter_code
_entity_poly.pdbx_strand_id
1 'polypeptide(L)'
;MSTYYRFRSADRLLGRAATENSPARSGELDELTVYFASPQELNDPLEGHRETFFQGDLVVWRNLLKHYALVLFSSTIDVYVNGGDGEITYINLRPESYGAEPRGVLEGILDAVKRDEGLNDYFSAIVDASRKVSRYELIVHLMTIHNIVLMHVFNGISTRYQLSDSHRYMLVKDSFYRFAGQRAAEIRAAGGNPDLNGYKEIKSKIKQQALRGNALRDKPLSAGQMRVFVNFSEEFAQQLDYLIYPHWYVVCFMESGSNPAIWGSYGDNHKGICLMYESQLHRGVETLRFQRLPPDFVKAFNYGRPDDQWRLDMECQMPLMKVRYDSEYTTANFFTSLNNEQKEWALSYWYSEGERKSQCGEWLANADGQRYASYRAMYEKSVTTKTAHWGNETECRIIMAGYPFEREERTVGYNFFDLKGLIFGINTSDEVKVRAIRKIADHCKVYKRSDFKFYQARYDDNYQKIEHDHLSYITFEADGSLNFDPNIADRPLKL
;
A
#
# COMPACT_ATOMS: atom_id res chain seq x y z
N MET A 1 14.88 20.33 -18.46
CA MET A 1 13.68 19.47 -18.40
C MET A 1 14.14 18.08 -18.78
N SER A 2 13.73 17.06 -18.03
CA SER A 2 14.16 15.68 -18.26
C SER A 2 13.01 14.87 -18.84
N THR A 3 13.34 13.81 -19.57
CA THR A 3 12.35 12.90 -20.15
C THR A 3 12.25 11.63 -19.30
N TYR A 4 11.02 11.22 -19.01
CA TYR A 4 10.68 10.04 -18.23
C TYR A 4 9.85 9.08 -19.07
N TYR A 5 10.09 7.79 -18.89
CA TYR A 5 9.57 6.75 -19.78
C TYR A 5 8.58 5.85 -19.03
N ARG A 6 7.43 5.56 -19.63
CA ARG A 6 6.45 4.63 -19.04
C ARG A 6 6.02 3.60 -20.06
N PHE A 7 6.26 2.33 -19.75
CA PHE A 7 6.01 1.21 -20.65
C PHE A 7 4.63 0.63 -20.43
N ARG A 8 3.88 0.37 -21.51
CA ARG A 8 2.56 -0.23 -21.44
C ARG A 8 2.35 -1.24 -22.56
N SER A 9 1.66 -2.34 -22.25
CA SER A 9 1.12 -3.22 -23.28
C SER A 9 0.09 -2.47 -24.12
N ALA A 10 -0.08 -2.89 -25.38
CA ALA A 10 -1.05 -2.29 -26.30
C ALA A 10 -2.47 -2.31 -25.71
N ASP A 11 -2.87 -3.42 -25.08
CA ASP A 11 -4.20 -3.58 -24.47
C ASP A 11 -4.47 -2.59 -23.34
N ARG A 12 -3.49 -2.34 -22.47
CA ARG A 12 -3.65 -1.36 -21.37
C ARG A 12 -3.73 0.06 -21.92
N LEU A 13 -2.93 0.35 -22.95
CA LEU A 13 -2.82 1.70 -23.49
C LEU A 13 -3.97 2.09 -24.42
N LEU A 14 -4.40 1.17 -25.28
CA LEU A 14 -5.37 1.40 -26.36
C LEU A 14 -6.74 0.77 -26.09
N GLY A 15 -6.87 0.01 -25.00
CA GLY A 15 -8.07 -0.74 -24.67
C GLY A 15 -8.22 -2.02 -25.49
N ARG A 16 -9.15 -2.86 -25.06
CA ARG A 16 -9.53 -4.10 -25.73
C ARG A 16 -11.04 -4.26 -25.78
N ALA A 17 -11.54 -4.86 -26.85
CA ALA A 17 -12.94 -5.27 -26.96
C ALA A 17 -13.26 -6.41 -25.97
N ALA A 18 -14.54 -6.65 -25.73
CA ALA A 18 -14.97 -7.81 -25.00
C ALA A 18 -14.60 -9.09 -25.76
N THR A 19 -14.24 -10.12 -25.02
CA THR A 19 -14.06 -11.50 -25.48
C THR A 19 -14.97 -12.40 -24.67
N GLU A 20 -15.16 -13.65 -25.08
CA GLU A 20 -15.98 -14.62 -24.33
C GLU A 20 -15.58 -14.73 -22.84
N ASN A 21 -14.30 -14.53 -22.54
CA ASN A 21 -13.72 -14.71 -21.21
C ASN A 21 -13.29 -13.40 -20.52
N SER A 22 -13.58 -12.23 -21.10
CA SER A 22 -13.16 -10.95 -20.52
C SER A 22 -13.98 -9.78 -21.05
N PRO A 23 -14.48 -8.88 -20.18
CA PRO A 23 -15.22 -7.71 -20.60
C PRO A 23 -14.33 -6.72 -21.38
N ALA A 24 -15.00 -5.84 -22.13
CA ALA A 24 -14.34 -4.71 -22.78
C ALA A 24 -13.66 -3.82 -21.73
N ARG A 25 -12.53 -3.21 -22.11
CA ARG A 25 -11.76 -2.34 -21.23
C ARG A 25 -11.29 -1.12 -22.01
N SER A 26 -11.54 0.07 -21.46
CA SER A 26 -11.02 1.33 -21.97
C SER A 26 -9.50 1.41 -21.83
N GLY A 27 -8.83 2.06 -22.79
CA GLY A 27 -7.39 2.29 -22.77
C GLY A 27 -7.01 3.57 -22.04
N GLU A 28 -5.79 3.60 -21.49
CA GLU A 28 -5.26 4.80 -20.84
C GLU A 28 -5.21 6.04 -21.77
N LEU A 29 -5.04 5.86 -23.09
CA LEU A 29 -5.11 6.96 -24.06
C LEU A 29 -6.52 7.42 -24.39
N ASP A 30 -7.59 6.69 -24.04
CA ASP A 30 -8.95 7.16 -24.34
C ASP A 30 -9.30 8.41 -23.54
N GLU A 31 -8.88 8.44 -22.29
CA GLU A 31 -9.19 9.53 -21.36
C GLU A 31 -7.94 10.24 -20.84
N LEU A 32 -6.76 9.96 -21.39
CA LEU A 32 -5.48 10.49 -20.91
C LEU A 32 -5.29 10.25 -19.40
N THR A 33 -5.44 8.99 -19.00
CA THR A 33 -5.38 8.59 -17.59
C THR A 33 -4.15 7.74 -17.29
N VAL A 34 -3.79 7.72 -16.01
CA VAL A 34 -2.85 6.77 -15.44
C VAL A 34 -3.45 6.17 -14.18
N TYR A 35 -3.28 4.86 -14.02
CA TYR A 35 -3.63 4.16 -12.79
C TYR A 35 -2.47 4.21 -11.78
N PHE A 36 -2.78 4.66 -10.56
CA PHE A 36 -1.90 4.60 -9.39
C PHE A 36 -2.11 3.26 -8.66
N ALA A 37 -1.15 2.35 -8.80
CA ALA A 37 -1.22 1.00 -8.22
C ALA A 37 -1.05 1.04 -6.69
N SER A 38 -1.78 0.18 -5.97
CA SER A 38 -1.49 -0.06 -4.54
C SER A 38 -0.23 -0.94 -4.39
N PRO A 39 0.37 -1.02 -3.19
CA PRO A 39 1.59 -1.80 -2.99
C PRO A 39 1.41 -3.28 -3.31
N GLN A 40 0.21 -3.82 -3.05
CA GLN A 40 -0.14 -5.22 -3.31
C GLN A 40 -0.25 -5.53 -4.82
N GLU A 41 -0.36 -4.50 -5.67
CA GLU A 41 -0.41 -4.63 -7.13
C GLU A 41 0.98 -4.55 -7.79
N LEU A 42 2.06 -4.39 -7.00
CA LEU A 42 3.44 -4.25 -7.48
C LEU A 42 4.18 -5.60 -7.48
N ASN A 43 5.22 -5.70 -8.30
CA ASN A 43 5.92 -6.97 -8.54
C ASN A 43 6.88 -7.36 -7.40
N ASP A 44 7.39 -6.41 -6.63
CA ASP A 44 8.31 -6.68 -5.51
C ASP A 44 7.47 -6.93 -4.23
N PRO A 45 7.54 -8.11 -3.60
CA PRO A 45 6.83 -8.37 -2.36
C PRO A 45 7.36 -7.57 -1.15
N LEU A 46 8.54 -6.95 -1.26
CA LEU A 46 9.11 -6.05 -0.25
C LEU A 46 8.89 -4.57 -0.58
N GLU A 47 8.01 -4.28 -1.54
CA GLU A 47 7.72 -2.93 -1.95
C GLU A 47 7.03 -2.12 -0.84
N GLY A 48 7.64 -0.99 -0.47
CA GLY A 48 7.19 -0.21 0.69
C GLY A 48 7.40 -0.90 2.04
N HIS A 49 8.26 -1.93 2.11
CA HIS A 49 8.55 -2.66 3.34
C HIS A 49 9.12 -1.73 4.43
N ARG A 50 8.62 -1.93 5.65
CA ARG A 50 8.94 -1.11 6.82
C ARG A 50 9.29 -2.00 8.01
N GLU A 51 10.49 -1.80 8.52
CA GLU A 51 10.98 -2.48 9.71
C GLU A 51 10.44 -1.77 10.97
N THR A 52 9.23 -2.10 11.37
CA THR A 52 8.64 -1.57 12.60
C THR A 52 9.00 -2.45 13.78
N PHE A 53 9.48 -1.83 14.86
CA PHE A 53 9.69 -2.48 16.15
C PHE A 53 8.79 -1.88 17.24
N PHE A 54 8.66 -2.60 18.35
CA PHE A 54 7.78 -2.27 19.46
C PHE A 54 8.60 -2.22 20.74
N GLN A 55 8.67 -1.04 21.35
CA GLN A 55 9.31 -0.83 22.64
C GLN A 55 8.61 0.31 23.38
N GLY A 56 8.10 0.04 24.57
CA GLY A 56 7.31 0.99 25.33
C GLY A 56 6.90 0.45 26.69
N ASP A 57 6.26 1.30 27.47
CA ASP A 57 5.75 0.94 28.80
C ASP A 57 4.47 0.09 28.73
N LEU A 58 4.02 -0.39 29.88
CA LEU A 58 2.86 -1.27 29.98
C LEU A 58 1.56 -0.63 29.47
N VAL A 59 1.42 0.70 29.50
CA VAL A 59 0.20 1.40 29.04
C VAL A 59 0.01 1.19 27.54
N VAL A 60 1.05 1.41 26.74
CA VAL A 60 0.95 1.26 25.27
C VAL A 60 0.80 -0.20 24.83
N TRP A 61 1.42 -1.15 25.54
CA TRP A 61 1.23 -2.58 25.28
C TRP A 61 -0.19 -3.05 25.58
N ARG A 62 -0.77 -2.62 26.71
CA ARG A 62 -2.18 -2.90 27.03
C ARG A 62 -3.13 -2.24 26.03
N ASN A 63 -2.83 -1.03 25.58
CA ASN A 63 -3.64 -0.36 24.57
C ASN A 63 -3.52 -1.02 23.18
N LEU A 64 -2.38 -1.61 22.84
CA LEU A 64 -2.23 -2.48 21.65
C LEU A 64 -3.11 -3.73 21.77
N LEU A 65 -3.12 -4.40 22.93
CA LEU A 65 -4.00 -5.55 23.18
C LEU A 65 -5.49 -5.17 23.10
N LYS A 66 -5.86 -4.03 23.70
CA LYS A 66 -7.22 -3.47 23.62
C LYS A 66 -7.62 -3.24 22.17
N HIS A 67 -6.74 -2.66 21.37
CA HIS A 67 -6.99 -2.40 19.96
C HIS A 67 -7.04 -3.69 19.12
N TYR A 68 -6.20 -4.67 19.43
CA TYR A 68 -6.26 -6.01 18.85
C TYR A 68 -7.62 -6.68 19.09
N ALA A 69 -8.14 -6.61 20.33
CA ALA A 69 -9.45 -7.14 20.67
C ALA A 69 -10.59 -6.41 19.96
N LEU A 70 -10.49 -5.08 19.81
CA LEU A 70 -11.44 -4.26 19.05
C LEU A 70 -11.53 -4.70 17.58
N VAL A 71 -10.38 -4.83 16.91
CA VAL A 71 -10.34 -5.23 15.50
C VAL A 71 -10.75 -6.69 15.33
N LEU A 72 -10.40 -7.57 16.29
CA LEU A 72 -10.83 -8.97 16.28
C LEU A 72 -12.34 -9.11 16.45
N PHE A 73 -12.95 -8.29 17.30
CA PHE A 73 -14.39 -8.18 17.41
C PHE A 73 -15.01 -7.79 16.07
N SER A 74 -14.48 -6.78 15.38
CA SER A 74 -14.97 -6.36 14.06
C SER A 74 -14.91 -7.49 13.03
N SER A 75 -13.76 -8.14 12.87
CA SER A 75 -13.61 -9.26 11.94
C SER A 75 -14.50 -10.45 12.30
N THR A 76 -14.72 -10.70 13.60
CA THR A 76 -15.62 -11.78 14.05
C THR A 76 -17.08 -11.49 13.72
N ILE A 77 -17.54 -10.26 13.98
CA ILE A 77 -18.89 -9.83 13.61
C ILE A 77 -19.09 -9.92 12.10
N ASP A 78 -18.11 -9.46 11.31
CA ASP A 78 -18.20 -9.53 9.85
C ASP A 78 -18.40 -10.97 9.35
N VAL A 79 -17.58 -11.91 9.83
CA VAL A 79 -17.66 -13.33 9.43
C VAL A 79 -18.94 -14.01 9.91
N TYR A 80 -19.31 -13.84 11.19
CA TYR A 80 -20.37 -14.64 11.81
C TYR A 80 -21.76 -14.00 11.74
N VAL A 81 -21.84 -12.68 11.60
CA VAL A 81 -23.12 -11.94 11.56
C VAL A 81 -23.42 -11.44 10.16
N ASN A 82 -22.42 -10.88 9.46
CA ASN A 82 -22.64 -10.27 8.13
C ASN A 82 -22.38 -11.25 6.98
N GLY A 83 -21.75 -12.40 7.23
CA GLY A 83 -21.38 -13.36 6.20
C GLY A 83 -20.22 -12.90 5.30
N GLY A 84 -19.42 -11.93 5.78
CA GLY A 84 -18.23 -11.44 5.12
C GLY A 84 -17.02 -12.38 5.26
N ASP A 85 -15.86 -11.89 4.88
CA ASP A 85 -14.61 -12.65 4.89
C ASP A 85 -13.66 -12.24 6.04
N GLY A 86 -14.08 -11.29 6.88
CA GLY A 86 -13.36 -10.83 8.06
C GLY A 86 -12.13 -9.99 7.77
N GLU A 87 -11.94 -9.51 6.54
CA GLU A 87 -10.80 -8.69 6.15
C GLU A 87 -10.69 -7.42 7.00
N ILE A 88 -9.47 -7.08 7.41
CA ILE A 88 -9.19 -5.82 8.11
C ILE A 88 -9.07 -4.72 7.08
N THR A 89 -10.20 -4.10 6.74
CA THR A 89 -10.27 -3.00 5.75
C THR A 89 -9.85 -1.66 6.35
N TYR A 90 -10.01 -1.47 7.66
CA TYR A 90 -9.70 -0.21 8.33
C TYR A 90 -9.14 -0.46 9.75
N ILE A 91 -7.84 -0.24 9.92
CA ILE A 91 -7.16 -0.49 11.20
C ILE A 91 -7.46 0.59 12.25
N ASN A 92 -7.71 1.85 11.85
CA ASN A 92 -8.02 2.95 12.78
C ASN A 92 -9.49 2.92 13.23
N LEU A 93 -9.97 1.72 13.56
CA LEU A 93 -11.31 1.50 14.08
C LEU A 93 -11.44 2.10 15.48
N ARG A 94 -12.60 2.68 15.77
CA ARG A 94 -12.91 3.27 17.08
C ARG A 94 -14.15 2.59 17.66
N PRO A 95 -14.26 2.44 19.00
CA PRO A 95 -15.53 2.02 19.63
C PRO A 95 -16.71 2.89 19.18
N GLU A 96 -16.44 4.17 18.90
CA GLU A 96 -17.40 5.15 18.42
C GLU A 96 -17.98 4.84 17.03
N SER A 97 -17.32 3.97 16.25
CA SER A 97 -17.79 3.52 14.93
C SER A 97 -19.01 2.61 15.02
N TYR A 98 -19.34 2.08 16.20
CA TYR A 98 -20.47 1.18 16.41
C TYR A 98 -21.70 1.90 17.01
N GLY A 99 -22.89 1.43 16.64
CA GLY A 99 -24.14 1.81 17.32
C GLY A 99 -24.16 1.38 18.79
N ALA A 100 -25.08 1.93 19.58
CA ALA A 100 -25.10 1.77 21.03
C ALA A 100 -25.08 0.30 21.51
N GLU A 101 -25.80 -0.59 20.84
CA GLU A 101 -25.92 -2.00 21.26
C GLU A 101 -24.64 -2.82 20.98
N PRO A 102 -24.10 -2.88 19.75
CA PRO A 102 -22.79 -3.52 19.51
C PRO A 102 -21.64 -2.88 20.29
N ARG A 103 -21.70 -1.56 20.53
CA ARG A 103 -20.69 -0.86 21.34
C ARG A 103 -20.70 -1.35 22.79
N GLY A 104 -21.86 -1.55 23.40
CA GLY A 104 -21.94 -2.06 24.77
C GLY A 104 -21.37 -3.49 24.91
N VAL A 105 -21.58 -4.35 23.90
CA VAL A 105 -20.96 -5.68 23.85
C VAL A 105 -19.44 -5.57 23.74
N LEU A 106 -18.95 -4.73 22.83
CA LEU A 106 -17.53 -4.45 22.65
C LEU A 106 -16.88 -3.91 23.93
N GLU A 107 -17.47 -2.92 24.59
CA GLU A 107 -16.95 -2.35 25.85
C GLU A 107 -16.81 -3.42 26.94
N GLY A 108 -17.81 -4.31 27.06
CA GLY A 108 -17.72 -5.45 27.98
C GLY A 108 -16.58 -6.42 27.65
N ILE A 109 -16.32 -6.69 26.36
CA ILE A 109 -15.19 -7.50 25.89
C ILE A 109 -13.86 -6.82 26.23
N LEU A 110 -13.74 -5.52 25.94
CA LEU A 110 -12.51 -4.75 26.20
C LEU A 110 -12.20 -4.70 27.70
N ASP A 111 -13.22 -4.53 28.55
CA ASP A 111 -13.08 -4.58 30.00
C ASP A 111 -12.65 -5.97 30.51
N ALA A 112 -13.21 -7.05 29.95
CA ALA A 112 -12.83 -8.41 30.29
C ALA A 112 -11.37 -8.69 29.92
N VAL A 113 -10.96 -8.35 28.69
CA VAL A 113 -9.58 -8.48 28.20
C VAL A 113 -8.61 -7.68 29.07
N LYS A 114 -8.98 -6.45 29.45
CA LYS A 114 -8.16 -5.58 30.30
C LYS A 114 -7.94 -6.15 31.71
N ARG A 115 -8.94 -6.83 32.28
CA ARG A 115 -8.90 -7.41 33.63
C ARG A 115 -8.28 -8.81 33.68
N ASP A 116 -7.99 -9.41 32.52
CA ASP A 116 -7.46 -10.76 32.44
C ASP A 116 -6.04 -10.85 33.02
N GLU A 117 -5.87 -11.62 34.10
CA GLU A 117 -4.58 -11.74 34.79
C GLU A 117 -3.51 -12.44 33.93
N GLY A 118 -3.91 -13.43 33.12
CA GLY A 118 -2.98 -14.17 32.27
C GLY A 118 -2.43 -13.31 31.13
N LEU A 119 -3.29 -12.51 30.50
CA LEU A 119 -2.86 -11.54 29.50
C LEU A 119 -1.98 -10.44 30.12
N ASN A 120 -2.36 -9.94 31.29
CA ASN A 120 -1.59 -8.92 32.01
C ASN A 120 -0.19 -9.42 32.42
N ASP A 121 -0.09 -10.65 32.93
CA ASP A 121 1.19 -11.27 33.25
C ASP A 121 2.08 -11.40 32.01
N TYR A 122 1.48 -11.84 30.89
CA TYR A 122 2.18 -12.02 29.62
C TYR A 122 2.80 -10.73 29.08
N PHE A 123 2.03 -9.62 29.05
CA PHE A 123 2.57 -8.33 28.60
C PHE A 123 3.56 -7.72 29.59
N SER A 124 3.40 -7.97 30.89
CA SER A 124 4.39 -7.55 31.89
C SER A 124 5.73 -8.24 31.62
N ALA A 125 5.74 -9.54 31.30
CA ALA A 125 6.96 -10.24 30.91
C ALA A 125 7.65 -9.61 29.69
N ILE A 126 6.89 -9.15 28.68
CA ILE A 126 7.43 -8.46 27.50
C ILE A 126 8.06 -7.11 27.89
N VAL A 127 7.37 -6.33 28.72
CA VAL A 127 7.84 -5.00 29.16
C VAL A 127 9.08 -5.11 30.03
N ASP A 128 9.09 -6.05 30.98
CA ASP A 128 10.19 -6.28 31.91
C ASP A 128 11.49 -6.70 31.20
N ALA A 129 11.38 -7.37 30.04
CA ALA A 129 12.51 -7.69 29.19
C ALA A 129 13.21 -6.44 28.59
N SER A 130 12.54 -5.27 28.62
CA SER A 130 13.06 -3.94 28.25
C SER A 130 13.79 -3.88 26.89
N ARG A 131 13.32 -4.66 25.92
CA ARG A 131 13.97 -4.84 24.61
C ARG A 131 13.11 -4.36 23.46
N LYS A 132 13.73 -4.24 22.28
CA LYS A 132 13.02 -4.04 21.02
C LYS A 132 12.39 -5.37 20.60
N VAL A 133 11.08 -5.36 20.36
CA VAL A 133 10.33 -6.49 19.81
C VAL A 133 10.14 -6.23 18.32
N SER A 134 10.65 -7.09 17.45
CA SER A 134 10.42 -6.99 16.01
C SER A 134 8.95 -7.28 15.65
N ARG A 135 8.48 -6.89 14.47
CA ARG A 135 7.16 -7.30 13.98
C ARG A 135 6.98 -8.82 13.96
N TYR A 136 8.03 -9.55 13.59
CA TYR A 136 7.98 -11.01 13.58
C TYR A 136 7.69 -11.56 14.98
N GLU A 137 8.37 -11.03 16.00
CA GLU A 137 8.12 -11.43 17.39
C GLU A 137 6.74 -10.98 17.87
N LEU A 138 6.28 -9.78 17.51
CA LEU A 138 4.94 -9.32 17.81
C LEU A 138 3.89 -10.30 17.27
N ILE A 139 4.04 -10.77 16.03
CA ILE A 139 3.13 -11.76 15.44
C ILE A 139 3.08 -13.02 16.32
N VAL A 140 4.23 -13.52 16.78
CA VAL A 140 4.28 -14.70 17.65
C VAL A 140 3.66 -14.44 19.02
N HIS A 141 3.90 -13.26 19.61
CA HIS A 141 3.27 -12.86 20.85
C HIS A 141 1.75 -12.84 20.71
N LEU A 142 1.23 -12.18 19.67
CA LEU A 142 -0.20 -12.14 19.37
C LEU A 142 -0.76 -13.53 19.08
N MET A 143 -0.08 -14.38 18.30
CA MET A 143 -0.49 -15.77 18.07
C MET A 143 -0.54 -16.59 19.36
N THR A 144 0.35 -16.32 20.31
CA THR A 144 0.39 -17.02 21.62
C THR A 144 -0.86 -16.72 22.44
N ILE A 145 -1.27 -15.45 22.49
CA ILE A 145 -2.43 -15.00 23.28
C ILE A 145 -3.75 -15.01 22.49
N HIS A 146 -3.70 -15.20 21.17
CA HIS A 146 -4.84 -15.01 20.26
C HIS A 146 -6.09 -15.76 20.74
N ASN A 147 -5.95 -17.03 21.10
CA ASN A 147 -7.08 -17.85 21.54
C ASN A 147 -7.69 -17.41 22.87
N ILE A 148 -6.91 -16.76 23.74
CA ILE A 148 -7.40 -16.17 24.99
C ILE A 148 -8.24 -14.93 24.68
N VAL A 149 -7.75 -14.05 23.81
CA VAL A 149 -8.49 -12.84 23.39
C VAL A 149 -9.75 -13.23 22.62
N LEU A 150 -9.64 -14.18 21.68
CA LEU A 150 -10.76 -14.67 20.90
C LEU A 150 -11.84 -15.33 21.78
N MET A 151 -11.45 -16.02 22.85
CA MET A 151 -12.38 -16.55 23.85
C MET A 151 -13.20 -15.43 24.49
N HIS A 152 -12.58 -14.31 24.89
CA HIS A 152 -13.30 -13.15 25.43
C HIS A 152 -14.24 -12.53 24.40
N VAL A 153 -13.79 -12.39 23.14
CA VAL A 153 -14.61 -11.89 22.02
C VAL A 153 -15.82 -12.79 21.80
N PHE A 154 -15.62 -14.11 21.70
CA PHE A 154 -16.69 -15.09 21.50
C PHE A 154 -17.66 -15.10 22.67
N ASN A 155 -17.18 -15.07 23.91
CA ASN A 155 -18.04 -15.02 25.08
C ASN A 155 -18.93 -13.77 25.05
N GLY A 156 -18.36 -12.59 24.78
CA GLY A 156 -19.12 -11.34 24.67
C GLY A 156 -20.17 -11.38 23.57
N ILE A 157 -19.78 -11.77 22.35
CA ILE A 157 -20.70 -11.85 21.20
C ILE A 157 -21.79 -12.91 21.44
N SER A 158 -21.44 -14.04 22.06
CA SER A 158 -22.38 -15.16 22.30
C SER A 158 -23.55 -14.82 23.23
N THR A 159 -23.44 -13.73 24.01
CA THR A 159 -24.55 -13.22 24.83
C THR A 159 -25.72 -12.70 24.01
N ARG A 160 -25.49 -12.39 22.72
CA ARG A 160 -26.49 -11.80 21.81
C ARG A 160 -26.64 -12.56 20.50
N TYR A 161 -25.58 -13.20 20.01
CA TYR A 161 -25.56 -13.89 18.73
C TYR A 161 -25.22 -15.37 18.91
N GLN A 162 -25.83 -16.24 18.11
CA GLN A 162 -25.52 -17.66 18.18
C GLN A 162 -24.19 -17.98 17.49
N LEU A 163 -23.16 -18.23 18.29
CA LEU A 163 -21.83 -18.64 17.81
C LEU A 163 -21.61 -20.14 18.05
N SER A 164 -21.67 -20.93 16.99
CA SER A 164 -21.53 -22.40 17.03
C SER A 164 -20.18 -22.88 17.59
N ASP A 165 -19.11 -22.08 17.46
CA ASP A 165 -17.76 -22.46 17.90
C ASP A 165 -17.41 -21.98 19.33
N SER A 166 -18.25 -21.15 19.97
CA SER A 166 -17.97 -20.52 21.28
C SER A 166 -17.73 -21.54 22.40
N HIS A 167 -18.59 -22.56 22.51
CA HIS A 167 -18.50 -23.57 23.56
C HIS A 167 -17.19 -24.38 23.49
N ARG A 168 -16.69 -24.67 22.27
CA ARG A 168 -15.47 -25.45 22.07
C ARG A 168 -14.23 -24.75 22.62
N TYR A 169 -14.16 -23.42 22.52
CA TYR A 169 -13.05 -22.64 23.06
C TYR A 169 -12.99 -22.70 24.58
N MET A 170 -14.14 -22.65 25.24
CA MET A 170 -14.21 -22.70 26.70
C MET A 170 -13.71 -24.02 27.28
N LEU A 171 -13.83 -25.13 26.55
CA LEU A 171 -13.36 -26.45 26.99
C LEU A 171 -11.84 -26.57 27.06
N VAL A 172 -11.10 -25.75 26.30
CA VAL A 172 -9.64 -25.82 26.19
C VAL A 172 -8.93 -24.58 26.74
N LYS A 173 -9.67 -23.70 27.43
CA LYS A 173 -9.16 -22.42 27.97
C LYS A 173 -7.88 -22.60 28.80
N ASP A 174 -7.82 -23.62 29.65
CA ASP A 174 -6.69 -23.85 30.56
C ASP A 174 -5.42 -24.22 29.78
N SER A 175 -5.56 -24.84 28.60
CA SER A 175 -4.42 -25.11 27.73
C SER A 175 -3.87 -23.83 27.09
N PHE A 176 -4.73 -22.86 26.76
CA PHE A 176 -4.29 -21.56 26.25
C PHE A 176 -3.53 -20.77 27.33
N TYR A 177 -4.07 -20.69 28.55
CA TYR A 177 -3.38 -20.01 29.66
C TYR A 177 -2.07 -20.69 30.05
N ARG A 178 -2.03 -22.03 30.08
CA ARG A 178 -0.77 -22.76 30.34
C ARG A 178 0.30 -22.43 29.30
N PHE A 179 -0.06 -22.42 28.02
CA PHE A 179 0.88 -22.08 26.95
C PHE A 179 1.37 -20.62 27.07
N ALA A 180 0.45 -19.67 27.29
CA ALA A 180 0.81 -18.27 27.50
C ALA A 180 1.72 -18.09 28.73
N GLY A 181 1.41 -18.74 29.85
CA GLY A 181 2.21 -18.69 31.07
C GLY A 181 3.61 -19.29 30.91
N GLN A 182 3.73 -20.44 30.22
CA GLN A 182 5.04 -21.01 29.86
C GLN A 182 5.86 -20.02 29.02
N ARG A 183 5.24 -19.42 28.00
CA ARG A 183 5.90 -18.41 27.17
C ARG A 183 6.28 -17.15 27.94
N ALA A 184 5.46 -16.69 28.88
CA ALA A 184 5.80 -15.56 29.75
C ALA A 184 7.03 -15.86 30.61
N ALA A 185 7.13 -17.06 31.19
CA ALA A 185 8.30 -17.50 31.94
C ALA A 185 9.57 -17.55 31.06
N GLU A 186 9.46 -18.07 29.84
CA GLU A 186 10.56 -18.11 28.87
C GLU A 186 11.03 -16.70 28.45
N ILE A 187 10.11 -15.76 28.26
CA ILE A 187 10.44 -14.36 27.95
C ILE A 187 11.23 -13.73 29.11
N ARG A 188 10.77 -13.93 30.36
CA ARG A 188 11.48 -13.43 31.55
C ARG A 188 12.87 -14.02 31.68
N ALA A 189 13.01 -15.33 31.43
CA ALA A 189 14.29 -16.02 31.48
C ALA A 189 15.26 -15.52 30.40
N ALA A 190 14.77 -15.21 29.20
CA ALA A 190 15.58 -14.65 28.11
C ALA A 190 15.98 -13.18 28.34
N GLY A 191 15.15 -12.41 29.05
CA GLY A 191 15.36 -10.99 29.30
C GLY A 191 15.56 -10.22 27.99
N GLY A 192 16.60 -9.39 27.93
CA GLY A 192 16.91 -8.56 26.76
C GLY A 192 17.41 -9.31 25.51
N ASN A 193 17.73 -10.61 25.61
CA ASN A 193 18.37 -11.40 24.55
C ASN A 193 17.48 -12.58 24.11
N PRO A 194 16.48 -12.36 23.23
CA PRO A 194 15.55 -13.40 22.83
C PRO A 194 16.19 -14.44 21.93
N ASP A 195 15.77 -15.71 22.06
CA ASP A 195 16.08 -16.76 21.07
C ASP A 195 15.18 -16.59 19.82
N LEU A 196 15.70 -15.88 18.83
CA LEU A 196 15.00 -15.61 17.57
C LEU A 196 14.65 -16.89 16.78
N ASN A 197 15.43 -17.97 16.92
CA ASN A 197 15.11 -19.23 16.25
C ASN A 197 13.94 -19.93 16.95
N GLY A 198 13.88 -19.86 18.29
CA GLY A 198 12.73 -20.30 19.07
C GLY A 198 11.43 -19.60 18.64
N TYR A 199 11.45 -18.29 18.39
CA TYR A 199 10.28 -17.57 17.85
C TYR A 199 9.83 -18.13 16.49
N LYS A 200 10.78 -18.44 15.59
CA LYS A 200 10.46 -19.03 14.28
C LYS A 200 9.83 -20.41 14.41
N GLU A 201 10.38 -21.23 15.30
CA GLU A 201 9.85 -22.56 15.56
C GLU A 201 8.44 -22.50 16.16
N ILE A 202 8.18 -21.58 17.10
CA ILE A 202 6.85 -21.39 17.69
C ILE A 202 5.84 -20.95 16.63
N LYS A 203 6.17 -19.95 15.79
CA LYS A 203 5.29 -19.52 14.69
C LYS A 203 4.91 -20.69 13.81
N SER A 204 5.91 -21.48 13.41
CA SER A 204 5.74 -22.66 12.57
C SER A 204 4.86 -23.72 13.23
N LYS A 205 5.12 -24.05 14.50
CA LYS A 205 4.34 -25.01 15.30
C LYS A 205 2.88 -24.58 15.42
N ILE A 206 2.59 -23.32 15.78
CA ILE A 206 1.21 -22.83 15.90
C ILE A 206 0.50 -22.94 14.54
N LYS A 207 1.15 -22.53 13.44
CA LYS A 207 0.55 -22.59 12.10
C LYS A 207 0.29 -24.04 11.66
N GLN A 208 1.24 -24.95 11.87
CA GLN A 208 1.09 -26.36 11.54
C GLN A 208 -0.02 -27.04 12.35
N GLN A 209 -0.13 -26.73 13.65
CA GLN A 209 -1.22 -27.27 14.47
C GLN A 209 -2.59 -26.74 14.03
N ALA A 210 -2.68 -25.45 13.67
CA ALA A 210 -3.92 -24.88 13.14
C ALA A 210 -4.32 -25.54 11.80
N LEU A 211 -3.36 -25.72 10.88
CA LEU A 211 -3.60 -26.40 9.60
C LEU A 211 -4.01 -27.87 9.80
N ARG A 212 -3.30 -28.61 10.66
CA ARG A 212 -3.65 -29.98 11.03
C ARG A 212 -5.05 -30.05 11.63
N GLY A 213 -5.36 -29.16 12.57
CA GLY A 213 -6.67 -29.08 13.21
C GLY A 213 -7.78 -28.83 12.20
N ASN A 214 -7.57 -27.91 11.25
CA ASN A 214 -8.53 -27.65 10.17
C ASN A 214 -8.70 -28.85 9.22
N ALA A 215 -7.61 -29.54 8.87
CA ALA A 215 -7.63 -30.72 8.01
C ALA A 215 -8.37 -31.93 8.63
N LEU A 216 -8.47 -31.98 9.96
CA LEU A 216 -9.20 -33.03 10.68
C LEU A 216 -10.70 -32.74 10.85
N ARG A 217 -11.22 -31.60 10.36
CA ARG A 217 -12.64 -31.25 10.47
C ARG A 217 -13.43 -31.92 9.34
N ASP A 218 -14.63 -32.43 9.66
CA ASP A 218 -15.58 -32.90 8.65
C ASP A 218 -15.96 -31.81 7.64
N LYS A 219 -16.07 -30.57 8.14
CA LYS A 219 -16.24 -29.35 7.34
C LYS A 219 -15.07 -28.39 7.62
N PRO A 220 -14.19 -28.15 6.63
CA PRO A 220 -13.13 -27.16 6.73
C PRO A 220 -13.70 -25.79 7.08
N LEU A 221 -12.90 -24.98 7.79
CA LEU A 221 -13.21 -23.58 8.03
C LEU A 221 -13.38 -22.82 6.71
N SER A 222 -14.35 -21.92 6.63
CA SER A 222 -14.46 -20.96 5.52
C SER A 222 -13.23 -20.04 5.47
N ALA A 223 -13.06 -19.29 4.38
CA ALA A 223 -11.97 -18.31 4.27
C ALA A 223 -12.00 -17.28 5.43
N GLY A 224 -13.17 -16.74 5.75
CA GLY A 224 -13.31 -15.80 6.88
C GLY A 224 -13.09 -16.44 8.24
N GLN A 225 -13.51 -17.68 8.44
CA GLN A 225 -13.19 -18.41 9.66
C GLN A 225 -11.68 -18.69 9.78
N MET A 226 -11.01 -19.09 8.70
CA MET A 226 -9.56 -19.24 8.67
C MET A 226 -8.86 -17.93 9.00
N ARG A 227 -9.39 -16.80 8.52
CA ARG A 227 -8.89 -15.48 8.85
C ARG A 227 -8.94 -15.23 10.34
N VAL A 228 -10.14 -15.31 10.94
CA VAL A 228 -10.36 -15.08 12.38
C VAL A 228 -9.52 -16.00 13.24
N PHE A 229 -9.47 -17.31 12.95
CA PHE A 229 -8.82 -18.30 13.83
C PHE A 229 -7.32 -18.48 13.63
N VAL A 230 -6.79 -18.19 12.43
CA VAL A 230 -5.44 -18.66 12.04
C VAL A 230 -4.56 -17.53 11.49
N ASN A 231 -5.14 -16.58 10.76
CA ASN A 231 -4.36 -15.55 10.05
C ASN A 231 -4.41 -14.18 10.74
N PHE A 232 -5.41 -13.95 11.59
CA PHE A 232 -5.72 -12.63 12.16
C PHE A 232 -4.51 -11.96 12.81
N SER A 233 -3.69 -12.69 13.58
CA SER A 233 -2.51 -12.10 14.25
C SER A 233 -1.48 -11.54 13.28
N GLU A 234 -1.29 -12.19 12.13
CA GLU A 234 -0.36 -11.77 11.10
C GLU A 234 -0.93 -10.59 10.31
N GLU A 235 -2.20 -10.68 9.91
CA GLU A 235 -2.89 -9.61 9.19
C GLU A 235 -2.99 -8.34 10.03
N PHE A 236 -3.39 -8.44 11.30
CA PHE A 236 -3.42 -7.30 12.23
C PHE A 236 -2.04 -6.64 12.32
N ALA A 237 -0.97 -7.43 12.52
CA ALA A 237 0.37 -6.90 12.64
C ALA A 237 0.86 -6.22 11.35
N GLN A 238 0.44 -6.68 10.16
CA GLN A 238 0.73 -6.02 8.89
C GLN A 238 -0.01 -4.68 8.76
N GLN A 239 -1.25 -4.60 9.25
CA GLN A 239 -2.07 -3.39 9.17
C GLN A 239 -1.61 -2.25 10.09
N LEU A 240 -0.81 -2.55 11.14
CA LEU A 240 -0.31 -1.52 12.08
C LEU A 240 0.50 -0.39 11.43
N ASP A 241 1.10 -0.63 10.25
CA ASP A 241 1.80 0.44 9.53
C ASP A 241 0.88 1.56 9.08
N TYR A 242 -0.41 1.29 8.88
CA TYR A 242 -1.38 2.31 8.50
C TYR A 242 -1.76 3.25 9.66
N LEU A 243 -1.36 2.92 10.89
CA LEU A 243 -1.44 3.83 12.05
C LEU A 243 -0.21 4.75 12.15
N ILE A 244 0.92 4.33 11.56
CA ILE A 244 2.14 5.13 11.50
C ILE A 244 2.13 6.01 10.25
N TYR A 245 1.74 5.46 9.11
CA TYR A 245 1.87 6.04 7.78
C TYR A 245 0.55 5.94 7.00
N PRO A 246 0.27 6.86 6.06
CA PRO A 246 -0.94 6.78 5.24
C PRO A 246 -0.89 5.63 4.23
N HIS A 247 -2.06 5.29 3.68
CA HIS A 247 -2.14 4.50 2.45
C HIS A 247 -1.41 5.23 1.32
N TRP A 248 -0.88 4.47 0.36
CA TRP A 248 -0.12 5.04 -0.74
C TRP A 248 -0.34 4.27 -2.03
N TYR A 249 -0.28 5.01 -3.12
CA TYR A 249 -0.47 4.52 -4.46
C TYR A 249 0.58 5.15 -5.37
N VAL A 250 0.98 4.42 -6.40
CA VAL A 250 2.15 4.80 -7.20
C VAL A 250 1.94 4.64 -8.69
N VAL A 251 2.49 5.61 -9.42
CA VAL A 251 2.84 5.44 -10.82
C VAL A 251 4.36 5.49 -10.95
N CYS A 252 4.89 4.49 -11.66
CA CYS A 252 6.32 4.33 -11.91
C CYS A 252 6.68 4.81 -13.32
N PHE A 253 7.84 5.46 -13.42
CA PHE A 253 8.50 5.89 -14.64
C PHE A 253 9.95 5.45 -14.62
N MET A 254 10.60 5.36 -15.76
CA MET A 254 12.03 5.10 -15.88
C MET A 254 12.75 6.37 -16.34
N GLU A 255 13.98 6.57 -15.89
CA GLU A 255 14.84 7.66 -16.38
C GLU A 255 15.39 7.36 -17.79
N SER A 256 15.39 6.08 -18.21
CA SER A 256 15.86 5.68 -19.54
C SER A 256 14.94 4.68 -20.24
N GLY A 257 14.73 4.91 -21.53
CA GLY A 257 14.07 3.98 -22.44
C GLY A 257 15.01 2.93 -23.06
N SER A 258 16.29 2.89 -22.68
CA SER A 258 17.34 2.15 -23.42
C SER A 258 17.60 0.72 -22.93
N ASN A 259 17.06 0.33 -21.77
CA ASN A 259 17.34 -0.99 -21.19
C ASN A 259 16.46 -2.08 -21.86
N PRO A 260 17.04 -3.06 -22.58
CA PRO A 260 16.27 -4.10 -23.26
C PRO A 260 15.49 -5.00 -22.29
N ALA A 261 15.98 -5.21 -21.06
CA ALA A 261 15.27 -6.02 -20.08
C ALA A 261 13.94 -5.38 -19.65
N ILE A 262 13.88 -4.03 -19.60
CA ILE A 262 12.66 -3.27 -19.31
C ILE A 262 11.64 -3.41 -20.44
N TRP A 263 12.10 -3.39 -21.70
CA TRP A 263 11.23 -3.68 -22.84
C TRP A 263 10.74 -5.13 -22.85
N GLY A 264 11.55 -6.08 -22.40
CA GLY A 264 11.17 -7.47 -22.22
C GLY A 264 10.07 -7.66 -21.18
N SER A 265 10.24 -7.05 -20.00
CA SER A 265 9.30 -7.20 -18.87
C SER A 265 8.11 -6.23 -18.94
N TYR A 266 8.35 -4.93 -18.87
CA TYR A 266 7.32 -3.89 -18.83
C TYR A 266 6.83 -3.47 -20.23
N GLY A 267 7.65 -3.68 -21.26
CA GLY A 267 7.30 -3.45 -22.66
C GLY A 267 6.62 -4.63 -23.36
N ASP A 268 6.04 -5.57 -22.61
CA ASP A 268 5.26 -6.69 -23.14
C ASP A 268 6.03 -7.51 -24.19
N ASN A 269 7.24 -7.96 -23.82
CA ASN A 269 8.16 -8.66 -24.71
C ASN A 269 8.43 -7.89 -26.01
N HIS A 270 8.75 -6.60 -25.88
CA HIS A 270 8.98 -5.64 -26.96
C HIS A 270 7.77 -5.40 -27.90
N LYS A 271 6.56 -5.85 -27.56
CA LYS A 271 5.33 -5.58 -28.35
C LYS A 271 4.62 -4.32 -27.89
N GLY A 272 4.87 -3.90 -26.65
CA GLY A 272 4.26 -2.73 -26.02
C GLY A 272 4.74 -1.39 -26.58
N ILE A 273 4.23 -0.32 -25.98
CA ILE A 273 4.48 1.06 -26.36
C ILE A 273 5.05 1.78 -25.14
N CYS A 274 6.12 2.54 -25.34
CA CYS A 274 6.71 3.39 -24.31
C CYS A 274 6.25 4.84 -24.50
N LEU A 275 5.67 5.42 -23.45
CA LEU A 275 5.25 6.82 -23.39
C LEU A 275 6.41 7.68 -22.90
N MET A 276 6.66 8.82 -23.54
CA MET A 276 7.70 9.78 -23.17
C MET A 276 7.06 11.02 -22.53
N TYR A 277 7.31 11.23 -21.23
CA TYR A 277 6.83 12.38 -20.47
C TYR A 277 7.96 13.39 -20.26
N GLU A 278 7.71 14.68 -20.44
CA GLU A 278 8.65 15.75 -20.11
C GLU A 278 8.28 16.37 -18.77
N SER A 279 9.25 16.40 -17.85
CA SER A 279 9.08 17.02 -16.54
C SER A 279 9.10 18.55 -16.61
N GLN A 280 8.44 19.16 -15.62
CA GLN A 280 8.54 20.58 -15.34
C GLN A 280 9.30 20.79 -14.03
N LEU A 281 10.17 21.81 -13.99
CA LEU A 281 10.82 22.19 -12.74
C LEU A 281 9.89 23.09 -11.93
N HIS A 282 9.46 22.64 -10.77
CA HIS A 282 8.67 23.43 -9.83
C HIS A 282 9.38 23.49 -8.48
N ARG A 283 9.71 24.71 -8.02
CA ARG A 283 10.40 24.93 -6.73
C ARG A 283 11.65 24.08 -6.55
N GLY A 284 12.41 23.86 -7.64
CA GLY A 284 13.65 23.08 -7.64
C GLY A 284 13.47 21.56 -7.73
N VAL A 285 12.23 21.06 -7.89
CA VAL A 285 11.92 19.63 -8.01
C VAL A 285 11.28 19.35 -9.37
N GLU A 286 11.63 18.22 -9.99
CA GLU A 286 10.99 17.78 -11.23
C GLU A 286 9.60 17.22 -10.93
N THR A 287 8.62 17.64 -11.72
CA THR A 287 7.21 17.33 -11.51
C THR A 287 6.52 16.95 -12.81
N LEU A 288 5.42 16.20 -12.69
CA LEU A 288 4.42 16.03 -13.75
C LEU A 288 3.07 16.56 -13.27
N ARG A 289 2.22 16.95 -14.23
CA ARG A 289 0.92 17.55 -13.94
C ARG A 289 -0.20 16.53 -14.03
N PHE A 290 -1.00 16.47 -12.97
CA PHE A 290 -2.16 15.60 -12.85
C PHE A 290 -3.42 16.40 -12.58
N GLN A 291 -4.54 15.88 -13.05
CA GLN A 291 -5.88 16.44 -12.93
C GLN A 291 -6.87 15.32 -12.63
N ARG A 292 -8.08 15.66 -12.16
CA ARG A 292 -9.08 14.67 -11.70
C ARG A 292 -8.52 13.75 -10.59
N LEU A 293 -7.70 14.32 -9.71
CA LEU A 293 -7.27 13.64 -8.49
C LEU A 293 -8.45 13.53 -7.51
N PRO A 294 -8.45 12.54 -6.59
CA PRO A 294 -9.49 12.41 -5.58
C PRO A 294 -9.63 13.71 -4.77
N PRO A 295 -10.86 14.23 -4.54
CA PRO A 295 -11.06 15.47 -3.79
C PRO A 295 -10.35 15.48 -2.44
N ASP A 296 -10.39 14.37 -1.70
CA ASP A 296 -9.73 14.25 -0.40
C ASP A 296 -8.19 14.34 -0.47
N PHE A 297 -7.59 13.94 -1.59
CA PHE A 297 -6.16 14.17 -1.83
C PHE A 297 -5.88 15.65 -2.11
N VAL A 298 -6.72 16.31 -2.92
CA VAL A 298 -6.53 17.71 -3.35
C VAL A 298 -6.76 18.71 -2.21
N LYS A 299 -7.54 18.35 -1.17
CA LYS A 299 -7.71 19.18 0.03
C LYS A 299 -6.37 19.59 0.66
N ALA A 300 -5.39 18.69 0.69
CA ALA A 300 -4.06 18.98 1.23
C ALA A 300 -3.32 20.10 0.48
N PHE A 301 -3.60 20.29 -0.81
CA PHE A 301 -3.03 21.35 -1.64
C PHE A 301 -3.74 22.70 -1.47
N ASN A 302 -4.90 22.72 -0.83
CA ASN A 302 -5.68 23.92 -0.52
C ASN A 302 -5.45 24.42 0.92
N TYR A 303 -4.55 23.78 1.69
CA TYR A 303 -4.26 24.18 3.07
C TYR A 303 -3.87 25.67 3.16
N GLY A 304 -4.47 26.38 4.11
CA GLY A 304 -4.31 27.82 4.30
C GLY A 304 -5.30 28.70 3.51
N ARG A 305 -6.19 28.10 2.71
CA ARG A 305 -7.30 28.81 2.04
C ARG A 305 -8.61 28.60 2.81
N PRO A 306 -9.51 29.61 2.86
CA PRO A 306 -10.89 29.42 3.29
C PRO A 306 -11.60 28.31 2.51
N ASP A 307 -12.45 27.51 3.17
CA ASP A 307 -13.12 26.34 2.58
C ASP A 307 -13.96 26.67 1.34
N ASP A 308 -14.57 27.85 1.30
CA ASP A 308 -15.34 28.38 0.16
C ASP A 308 -14.47 28.76 -1.06
N GLN A 309 -13.15 28.77 -0.90
CA GLN A 309 -12.17 29.05 -1.96
C GLN A 309 -11.39 27.81 -2.41
N TRP A 310 -11.73 26.63 -1.90
CA TRP A 310 -11.06 25.39 -2.28
C TRP A 310 -11.36 25.05 -3.74
N ARG A 311 -10.30 24.76 -4.49
CA ARG A 311 -10.40 24.28 -5.88
C ARG A 311 -10.07 22.80 -5.88
N LEU A 312 -11.11 21.95 -5.88
CA LEU A 312 -10.96 20.50 -5.78
C LEU A 312 -10.73 19.82 -7.13
N ASP A 313 -11.00 20.52 -8.23
CA ASP A 313 -10.78 20.11 -9.62
C ASP A 313 -9.45 20.63 -10.21
N MET A 314 -8.61 21.27 -9.38
CA MET A 314 -7.39 21.90 -9.85
C MET A 314 -6.35 20.89 -10.34
N GLU A 315 -5.56 21.32 -11.32
CA GLU A 315 -4.34 20.61 -11.70
C GLU A 315 -3.32 20.68 -10.54
N CYS A 316 -2.68 19.55 -10.24
CA CYS A 316 -1.63 19.44 -9.23
C CYS A 316 -0.29 19.05 -9.87
N GLN A 317 0.76 19.76 -9.48
CA GLN A 317 2.14 19.42 -9.84
C GLN A 317 2.67 18.43 -8.80
N MET A 318 2.89 17.19 -9.22
CA MET A 318 3.32 16.11 -8.32
C MET A 318 4.79 15.78 -8.55
N PRO A 319 5.59 15.63 -7.48
CA PRO A 319 7.03 15.42 -7.59
C PRO A 319 7.38 14.02 -8.11
N LEU A 320 8.36 13.97 -9.00
CA LEU A 320 9.05 12.76 -9.41
C LEU A 320 10.14 12.43 -8.39
N MET A 321 9.95 11.32 -7.68
CA MET A 321 10.84 10.88 -6.62
C MET A 321 11.71 9.74 -7.13
N LYS A 322 13.04 9.91 -7.08
CA LYS A 322 13.98 8.87 -7.50
C LYS A 322 13.96 7.69 -6.53
N VAL A 323 13.88 6.48 -7.08
CA VAL A 323 14.02 5.25 -6.31
C VAL A 323 15.49 5.02 -5.98
N ARG A 324 15.74 4.63 -4.73
CA ARG A 324 17.04 4.21 -4.21
C ARG A 324 17.04 2.69 -4.09
N TYR A 325 18.15 2.07 -4.47
CA TYR A 325 18.31 0.63 -4.45
C TYR A 325 19.26 0.26 -3.32
N ASP A 326 18.70 0.10 -2.13
CA ASP A 326 19.43 -0.07 -0.88
C ASP A 326 18.77 -1.19 -0.06
N SER A 327 19.56 -1.92 0.71
CA SER A 327 19.09 -2.89 1.69
C SER A 327 18.64 -2.25 3.02
N GLU A 328 18.95 -0.96 3.25
CA GLU A 328 18.60 -0.28 4.50
C GLU A 328 17.16 0.29 4.50
N TYR A 329 16.25 -0.46 5.11
CA TYR A 329 14.88 -0.01 5.37
C TYR A 329 14.80 0.99 6.53
N THR A 330 13.76 1.81 6.52
CA THR A 330 13.44 2.68 7.65
C THR A 330 12.97 1.86 8.84
N THR A 331 13.55 2.13 10.02
CA THR A 331 13.11 1.53 11.27
C THR A 331 12.36 2.52 12.15
N ALA A 332 11.13 2.21 12.53
CA ALA A 332 10.32 3.05 13.42
C ALA A 332 9.89 2.27 14.67
N ASN A 333 9.89 2.93 15.83
CA ASN A 333 9.23 2.39 17.01
C ASN A 333 7.73 2.73 16.94
N PHE A 334 6.87 1.74 16.78
CA PHE A 334 5.41 1.92 16.65
C PHE A 334 4.84 2.84 17.73
N PHE A 335 5.19 2.60 18.99
CA PHE A 335 4.62 3.34 20.13
C PHE A 335 5.04 4.80 20.20
N THR A 336 6.01 5.25 19.40
CA THR A 336 6.42 6.67 19.36
C THR A 336 6.20 7.29 17.98
N SER A 337 5.45 6.60 17.10
CA SER A 337 5.34 6.93 15.68
C SER A 337 3.90 6.94 15.16
N LEU A 338 2.88 7.01 16.01
CA LEU A 338 1.46 7.11 15.61
C LEU A 338 1.14 8.48 14.97
N ASN A 339 1.74 8.77 13.81
CA ASN A 339 1.66 10.05 13.11
C ASN A 339 0.45 10.11 12.15
N ASN A 340 -0.17 8.98 11.83
CA ASN A 340 -1.37 8.91 11.00
C ASN A 340 -2.66 8.86 11.85
N GLU A 341 -2.62 9.47 13.04
CA GLU A 341 -3.71 9.52 14.00
C GLU A 341 -4.07 10.95 14.38
N GLN A 342 -5.33 11.18 14.75
CA GLN A 342 -5.74 12.45 15.35
C GLN A 342 -5.06 12.61 16.71
N LYS A 343 -4.45 13.78 16.97
CA LYS A 343 -3.64 14.03 18.15
C LYS A 343 -4.38 13.71 19.45
N GLU A 344 -5.59 14.23 19.59
CA GLU A 344 -6.42 14.08 20.79
C GLU A 344 -6.82 12.62 21.01
N TRP A 345 -7.06 11.90 19.92
CA TRP A 345 -7.36 10.47 19.94
C TRP A 345 -6.14 9.66 20.37
N ALA A 346 -4.97 9.87 19.76
CA ALA A 346 -3.76 9.15 20.15
C ALA A 346 -3.40 9.37 21.63
N LEU A 347 -3.49 10.61 22.11
CA LEU A 347 -3.25 10.93 23.52
C LEU A 347 -4.23 10.22 24.46
N SER A 348 -5.52 10.19 24.15
CA SER A 348 -6.55 9.62 25.02
C SER A 348 -6.66 8.09 24.92
N TYR A 349 -6.53 7.52 23.73
CA TYR A 349 -6.75 6.09 23.48
C TYR A 349 -5.48 5.25 23.57
N TRP A 350 -4.36 5.72 23.00
CA TRP A 350 -3.11 4.96 22.92
C TRP A 350 -2.15 5.26 24.08
N TYR A 351 -2.06 6.53 24.49
CA TYR A 351 -1.09 6.99 25.49
C TYR A 351 -1.67 7.20 26.89
N SER A 352 -2.90 6.75 27.15
CA SER A 352 -3.54 6.87 28.47
C SER A 352 -4.17 5.56 28.93
N GLU A 353 -4.14 5.35 30.25
CA GLU A 353 -4.92 4.31 30.94
C GLU A 353 -5.44 4.88 32.27
N GLY A 354 -6.67 5.43 32.25
CA GLY A 354 -7.20 6.21 33.37
C GLY A 354 -6.34 7.46 33.60
N GLU A 355 -5.86 7.66 34.82
CA GLU A 355 -4.97 8.77 35.17
C GLU A 355 -3.51 8.55 34.73
N ARG A 356 -3.12 7.31 34.41
CA ARG A 356 -1.76 7.00 33.97
C ARG A 356 -1.54 7.42 32.52
N LYS A 357 -0.42 8.10 32.27
CA LYS A 357 0.04 8.51 30.94
C LYS A 357 1.31 7.77 30.56
N SER A 358 1.40 7.34 29.30
CA SER A 358 2.61 6.72 28.76
C SER A 358 3.64 7.77 28.37
N GLN A 359 4.91 7.50 28.69
CA GLN A 359 6.03 8.33 28.22
C GLN A 359 6.20 8.26 26.70
N CYS A 360 5.73 7.17 26.07
CA CYS A 360 5.73 7.03 24.62
C CYS A 360 4.86 8.07 23.91
N GLY A 361 3.98 8.79 24.61
CA GLY A 361 3.15 9.87 24.05
C GLY A 361 3.75 11.28 24.19
N GLU A 362 4.85 11.46 24.93
CA GLU A 362 5.43 12.79 25.23
C GLU A 362 5.78 13.56 23.96
N TRP A 363 6.17 12.85 22.91
CA TRP A 363 6.49 13.46 21.63
C TRP A 363 5.32 14.19 20.97
N LEU A 364 4.09 13.72 21.20
CA LEU A 364 2.91 14.25 20.54
C LEU A 364 2.39 15.51 21.27
N ALA A 365 2.67 15.60 22.57
CA ALA A 365 2.43 16.81 23.36
C ALA A 365 3.35 17.96 22.91
N ASN A 366 4.61 17.66 22.59
CA ASN A 366 5.67 18.63 22.32
C ASN A 366 6.17 18.63 20.85
N ALA A 367 5.38 18.11 19.90
CA ALA A 367 5.82 17.96 18.52
C ALA A 367 6.12 19.33 17.86
N ASP A 368 7.39 19.58 17.56
CA ASP A 368 7.83 20.71 16.77
C ASP A 368 7.84 20.39 15.25
N GLY A 369 8.11 21.40 14.42
CA GLY A 369 8.18 21.23 12.96
C GLY A 369 9.28 20.25 12.50
N GLN A 370 10.32 20.03 13.31
CA GLN A 370 11.43 19.14 12.95
C GLN A 370 10.99 17.67 12.97
N ARG A 371 10.10 17.28 13.88
CA ARG A 371 9.57 15.91 13.92
C ARG A 371 8.70 15.59 12.71
N TYR A 372 7.82 16.49 12.30
CA TYR A 372 7.02 16.31 11.08
C TYR A 372 7.90 16.18 9.83
N ALA A 373 8.97 16.97 9.75
CA ALA A 373 9.96 16.85 8.67
C ALA A 373 10.66 15.48 8.69
N SER A 374 11.02 14.98 9.88
CA SER A 374 11.69 13.69 10.06
C SER A 374 10.77 12.52 9.69
N TYR A 375 9.51 12.55 10.14
CA TYR A 375 8.48 11.59 9.76
C TYR A 375 8.26 11.57 8.25
N ARG A 376 8.13 12.75 7.63
CA ARG A 376 7.99 12.87 6.17
C ARG A 376 9.18 12.27 5.44
N ALA A 377 10.40 12.55 5.89
CA ALA A 377 11.61 11.98 5.29
C ALA A 377 11.65 10.44 5.42
N MET A 378 11.23 9.89 6.56
CA MET A 378 11.11 8.44 6.74
C MET A 378 10.05 7.84 5.81
N TYR A 379 8.89 8.47 5.72
CA TYR A 379 7.82 8.03 4.82
C TYR A 379 8.28 8.04 3.36
N GLU A 380 8.86 9.15 2.90
CA GLU A 380 9.43 9.30 1.55
C GLU A 380 10.50 8.24 1.29
N LYS A 381 11.43 7.98 2.23
CA LYS A 381 12.42 6.90 2.11
C LYS A 381 11.73 5.54 1.95
N SER A 382 10.68 5.24 2.73
CA SER A 382 9.98 3.95 2.68
C SER A 382 9.31 3.67 1.33
N VAL A 383 8.76 4.70 0.67
CA VAL A 383 8.08 4.54 -0.64
C VAL A 383 9.02 4.75 -1.84
N THR A 384 10.30 5.01 -1.60
CA THR A 384 11.33 5.21 -2.64
C THR A 384 12.53 4.29 -2.46
N THR A 385 12.47 3.26 -1.61
CA THR A 385 13.55 2.28 -1.46
C THR A 385 13.10 0.93 -2.00
N LYS A 386 13.92 0.34 -2.88
CA LYS A 386 13.77 -1.02 -3.39
C LYS A 386 14.98 -1.87 -3.06
N THR A 387 14.82 -3.19 -3.10
CA THR A 387 15.94 -4.11 -3.02
C THR A 387 16.93 -3.92 -4.18
N ALA A 388 18.22 -4.19 -3.92
CA ALA A 388 19.29 -4.00 -4.91
C ALA A 388 19.09 -4.80 -6.21
N HIS A 389 18.34 -5.91 -6.17
CA HIS A 389 18.05 -6.74 -7.35
C HIS A 389 17.29 -6.00 -8.46
N TRP A 390 16.62 -4.89 -8.15
CA TRP A 390 15.88 -4.07 -9.10
C TRP A 390 16.66 -2.85 -9.62
N GLY A 391 17.96 -2.72 -9.29
CA GLY A 391 18.78 -1.54 -9.59
C GLY A 391 18.87 -1.15 -11.07
N ASN A 392 18.59 -2.10 -11.98
CA ASN A 392 18.65 -1.88 -13.42
C ASN A 392 17.46 -1.07 -13.98
N GLU A 393 16.42 -0.79 -13.17
CA GLU A 393 15.21 -0.11 -13.65
C GLU A 393 15.38 1.41 -13.76
N THR A 394 16.26 2.04 -12.96
CA THR A 394 16.39 3.51 -12.88
C THR A 394 15.04 4.19 -12.69
N GLU A 395 14.27 3.70 -11.72
CA GLU A 395 12.87 4.08 -11.52
C GLU A 395 12.73 5.44 -10.83
N CYS A 396 11.74 6.21 -11.27
CA CYS A 396 11.17 7.35 -10.57
C CYS A 396 9.68 7.12 -10.31
N ARG A 397 9.20 7.66 -9.18
CA ARG A 397 7.84 7.45 -8.71
C ARG A 397 7.11 8.76 -8.55
N ILE A 398 5.82 8.72 -8.78
CA ILE A 398 4.89 9.72 -8.28
C ILE A 398 3.94 9.01 -7.32
N ILE A 399 3.83 9.55 -6.11
CA ILE A 399 3.09 8.93 -5.01
C ILE A 399 1.86 9.76 -4.69
N MET A 400 0.72 9.08 -4.65
CA MET A 400 -0.52 9.59 -4.10
C MET A 400 -0.73 8.93 -2.74
N ALA A 401 -0.66 9.72 -1.67
CA ALA A 401 -0.72 9.25 -0.29
C ALA A 401 -1.93 9.83 0.44
N GLY A 402 -2.57 9.05 1.30
CA GLY A 402 -3.66 9.52 2.14
C GLY A 402 -4.67 8.42 2.46
N TYR A 403 -5.89 8.60 1.95
CA TYR A 403 -7.04 7.76 2.23
C TYR A 403 -6.99 6.41 1.48
N PRO A 404 -7.77 5.41 1.93
CA PRO A 404 -7.95 4.15 1.20
C PRO A 404 -8.81 4.38 -0.07
N PHE A 405 -8.23 5.01 -1.10
CA PHE A 405 -8.90 5.27 -2.38
C PHE A 405 -9.29 4.00 -3.14
N GLU A 406 -10.50 4.01 -3.68
CA GLU A 406 -11.02 2.94 -4.53
C GLU A 406 -10.30 2.91 -5.89
N ARG A 407 -10.50 1.83 -6.66
CA ARG A 407 -9.82 1.63 -7.95
C ARG A 407 -10.09 2.77 -8.94
N GLU A 408 -11.32 3.26 -8.98
CA GLU A 408 -11.76 4.32 -9.87
C GLU A 408 -11.11 5.65 -9.49
N GLU A 409 -11.03 5.95 -8.20
CA GLU A 409 -10.36 7.15 -7.65
C GLU A 409 -8.86 7.17 -7.93
N ARG A 410 -8.25 5.99 -8.10
CA ARG A 410 -6.83 5.82 -8.44
C ARG A 410 -6.53 5.96 -9.92
N THR A 411 -7.54 6.16 -10.76
CA THR A 411 -7.38 6.42 -12.20
C THR A 411 -7.40 7.92 -12.46
N VAL A 412 -6.22 8.52 -12.56
CA VAL A 412 -6.01 9.97 -12.54
C VAL A 412 -5.66 10.48 -13.94
N GLY A 413 -6.18 11.66 -14.32
CA GLY A 413 -5.82 12.30 -15.58
C GLY A 413 -4.42 12.93 -15.55
N TYR A 414 -3.67 12.86 -16.65
CA TYR A 414 -2.43 13.62 -16.81
C TYR A 414 -2.60 14.75 -17.84
N ASN A 415 -1.71 15.74 -17.81
CA ASN A 415 -1.71 16.81 -18.80
C ASN A 415 -1.15 16.30 -20.15
N PHE A 416 -1.92 16.40 -21.23
CA PHE A 416 -1.51 15.91 -22.55
C PHE A 416 -0.19 16.51 -23.04
N PHE A 417 0.09 17.79 -22.72
CA PHE A 417 1.31 18.47 -23.15
C PHE A 417 2.56 17.95 -22.46
N ASP A 418 2.43 17.24 -21.34
CA ASP A 418 3.56 16.57 -20.69
C ASP A 418 3.94 15.29 -21.47
N LEU A 419 3.01 14.65 -22.19
CA LEU A 419 3.31 13.49 -23.05
C LEU A 419 3.91 13.96 -24.38
N LYS A 420 5.21 13.81 -24.59
CA LYS A 420 5.94 14.30 -25.78
C LYS A 420 5.96 13.34 -26.96
N GLY A 421 5.87 12.06 -26.70
CA GLY A 421 5.90 11.09 -27.77
C GLY A 421 5.59 9.67 -27.32
N LEU A 422 5.44 8.81 -28.33
CA LEU A 422 5.32 7.36 -28.16
C LEU A 422 6.47 6.66 -28.90
N ILE A 423 7.09 5.68 -28.25
CA ILE A 423 8.05 4.78 -28.86
C ILE A 423 7.37 3.42 -29.02
N PHE A 424 7.22 2.95 -30.24
CA PHE A 424 6.75 1.60 -30.54
C PHE A 424 7.88 0.61 -30.27
N GLY A 425 7.57 -0.49 -29.56
CA GLY A 425 8.52 -1.57 -29.36
C GLY A 425 8.92 -2.23 -30.67
N ILE A 426 10.04 -2.96 -30.63
CA ILE A 426 10.63 -3.65 -31.80
C ILE A 426 9.58 -4.55 -32.47
N ASN A 427 8.75 -5.22 -31.69
CA ASN A 427 7.76 -6.20 -32.13
C ASN A 427 6.32 -5.66 -32.09
N THR A 428 6.12 -4.34 -31.95
CA THR A 428 4.77 -3.76 -32.01
C THR A 428 4.21 -3.94 -33.41
N SER A 429 3.02 -4.53 -33.53
CA SER A 429 2.38 -4.73 -34.83
C SER A 429 1.92 -3.41 -35.45
N ASP A 430 1.90 -3.33 -36.78
CA ASP A 430 1.50 -2.10 -37.47
C ASP A 430 0.03 -1.73 -37.21
N GLU A 431 -0.85 -2.72 -37.00
CA GLU A 431 -2.23 -2.47 -36.58
C GLU A 431 -2.29 -1.71 -35.24
N VAL A 432 -1.46 -2.11 -34.27
CA VAL A 432 -1.35 -1.42 -32.98
C VAL A 432 -0.77 -0.02 -33.16
N LYS A 433 0.26 0.15 -34.01
CA LYS A 433 0.83 1.47 -34.32
C LYS A 433 -0.22 2.41 -34.90
N VAL A 434 -0.98 1.96 -35.90
CA VAL A 434 -2.05 2.74 -36.54
C VAL A 434 -3.12 3.14 -35.52
N ARG A 435 -3.56 2.21 -34.65
CA ARG A 435 -4.52 2.51 -33.58
C ARG A 435 -3.99 3.58 -32.62
N ALA A 436 -2.72 3.47 -32.21
CA ALA A 436 -2.11 4.46 -31.32
C ALA A 436 -1.98 5.83 -31.98
N ILE A 437 -1.53 5.89 -33.24
CA ILE A 437 -1.43 7.14 -34.01
C ILE A 437 -2.79 7.82 -34.12
N ARG A 438 -3.86 7.07 -34.43
CA ARG A 438 -5.22 7.61 -34.51
C ARG A 438 -5.68 8.21 -33.18
N LYS A 439 -5.52 7.51 -32.06
CA LYS A 439 -5.90 8.04 -30.73
C LYS A 439 -5.14 9.33 -30.39
N ILE A 440 -3.84 9.36 -30.65
CA ILE A 440 -3.04 10.57 -30.44
C ILE A 440 -3.48 11.69 -31.38
N ALA A 441 -3.79 11.40 -32.64
CA ALA A 441 -4.29 12.39 -33.59
C ALA A 441 -5.62 13.02 -33.15
N ASP A 442 -6.52 12.21 -32.59
CA ASP A 442 -7.79 12.71 -32.02
C ASP A 442 -7.51 13.71 -30.88
N HIS A 443 -6.58 13.38 -29.97
CA HIS A 443 -6.15 14.32 -28.92
C HIS A 443 -5.44 15.54 -29.47
N CYS A 444 -4.49 15.38 -30.41
CA CYS A 444 -3.79 16.49 -31.04
C CYS A 444 -4.76 17.49 -31.67
N LYS A 445 -5.82 17.02 -32.34
CA LYS A 445 -6.88 17.86 -32.90
C LYS A 445 -7.68 18.59 -31.82
N VAL A 446 -8.07 17.91 -30.73
CA VAL A 446 -8.79 18.52 -29.60
C VAL A 446 -7.95 19.61 -28.92
N TYR A 447 -6.66 19.34 -28.69
CA TYR A 447 -5.73 20.23 -28.00
C TYR A 447 -4.98 21.20 -28.93
N LYS A 448 -5.25 21.16 -30.24
CA LYS A 448 -4.56 21.95 -31.29
C LYS A 448 -3.04 21.86 -31.20
N ARG A 449 -2.54 20.63 -31.08
CA ARG A 449 -1.12 20.33 -30.90
C ARG A 449 -0.53 19.70 -32.15
N SER A 450 0.53 20.31 -32.68
CA SER A 450 1.16 19.89 -33.93
C SER A 450 2.55 19.25 -33.77
N ASP A 451 3.10 19.21 -32.55
CA ASP A 451 4.50 18.84 -32.28
C ASP A 451 4.68 17.45 -31.65
N PHE A 452 3.63 16.62 -31.63
CA PHE A 452 3.71 15.26 -31.07
C PHE A 452 4.54 14.34 -31.96
N LYS A 453 5.39 13.49 -31.37
CA LYS A 453 6.34 12.64 -32.11
C LYS A 453 6.10 11.16 -31.86
N PHE A 454 6.35 10.36 -32.90
CA PHE A 454 6.37 8.90 -32.82
C PHE A 454 7.76 8.38 -33.15
N TYR A 455 8.13 7.29 -32.49
CA TYR A 455 9.43 6.66 -32.68
C TYR A 455 9.27 5.14 -32.80
N GLN A 456 10.24 4.49 -33.43
CA GLN A 456 10.34 3.03 -33.50
C GLN A 456 11.60 2.59 -32.75
N ALA A 457 11.44 1.72 -31.76
CA ALA A 457 12.56 1.12 -31.06
C ALA A 457 13.32 0.15 -31.96
N ARG A 458 14.64 0.13 -31.83
CA ARG A 458 15.57 -0.85 -32.41
C ARG A 458 16.73 -1.11 -31.46
N TYR A 459 17.45 -2.21 -31.67
CA TYR A 459 18.75 -2.36 -31.03
C TYR A 459 19.76 -1.37 -31.61
N ASP A 460 20.71 -0.95 -30.78
CA ASP A 460 21.96 -0.35 -31.25
C ASP A 460 22.79 -1.39 -32.04
N ASP A 461 23.80 -0.92 -32.77
CA ASP A 461 24.60 -1.76 -33.67
C ASP A 461 25.31 -2.92 -32.94
N ASN A 462 25.53 -2.79 -31.64
CA ASN A 462 26.19 -3.79 -30.79
C ASN A 462 25.22 -4.65 -29.95
N TYR A 463 23.91 -4.49 -30.12
CA TYR A 463 22.85 -5.21 -29.39
C TYR A 463 22.92 -5.08 -27.85
N GLN A 464 23.48 -3.99 -27.35
CA GLN A 464 23.60 -3.72 -25.92
C GLN A 464 22.43 -2.91 -25.38
N LYS A 465 21.86 -2.02 -26.20
CA LYS A 465 20.85 -1.04 -25.78
C LYS A 465 19.76 -0.91 -26.82
N ILE A 466 18.63 -0.39 -26.37
CA ILE A 466 17.54 0.03 -27.24
C ILE A 466 17.70 1.50 -27.58
N GLU A 467 17.80 1.79 -28.87
CA GLU A 467 17.68 3.12 -29.44
C GLU A 467 16.29 3.27 -30.07
N HIS A 468 15.96 4.48 -30.52
CA HIS A 468 14.69 4.73 -31.17
C HIS A 468 14.83 5.77 -32.28
N ASP A 469 14.29 5.42 -33.45
CA ASP A 469 14.34 6.27 -34.63
C ASP A 469 13.04 7.07 -34.75
N HIS A 470 13.16 8.36 -35.06
CA HIS A 470 12.00 9.24 -35.24
C HIS A 470 11.26 8.91 -36.54
N LEU A 471 9.96 8.64 -36.44
CA LEU A 471 9.08 8.43 -37.58
C LEU A 471 8.68 9.78 -38.20
N SER A 472 9.65 10.45 -38.83
CA SER A 472 9.58 11.87 -39.21
C SER A 472 8.56 12.23 -40.29
N TYR A 473 7.87 11.25 -40.85
CA TYR A 473 6.82 11.41 -41.86
C TYR A 473 5.41 11.30 -41.29
N ILE A 474 5.28 10.99 -39.99
CA ILE A 474 4.01 11.07 -39.28
C ILE A 474 3.98 12.45 -38.63
N THR A 475 3.38 13.42 -39.31
CA THR A 475 3.33 14.83 -38.89
C THR A 475 1.90 15.30 -38.67
N PHE A 476 1.76 16.44 -38.00
CA PHE A 476 0.48 17.08 -37.71
C PHE A 476 0.45 18.48 -38.30
N GLU A 477 -0.72 18.87 -38.80
CA GLU A 477 -1.01 20.24 -39.21
C GLU A 477 -1.09 21.18 -38.01
N ALA A 478 -1.09 22.49 -38.26
CA ALA A 478 -1.21 23.51 -37.21
C ALA A 478 -2.50 23.40 -36.37
N ASP A 479 -3.56 22.81 -36.93
CA ASP A 479 -4.81 22.54 -36.22
C ASP A 479 -4.79 21.22 -35.42
N GLY A 480 -3.69 20.48 -35.45
CA GLY A 480 -3.49 19.20 -34.78
C GLY A 480 -4.04 17.99 -35.53
N SER A 481 -4.60 18.17 -36.72
CA SER A 481 -5.00 17.04 -37.58
C SER A 481 -3.78 16.31 -38.15
N LEU A 482 -3.91 15.00 -38.39
CA LEU A 482 -2.84 14.21 -38.99
C LEU A 482 -2.62 14.68 -40.44
N ASN A 483 -1.38 14.97 -40.79
CA ASN A 483 -1.01 15.36 -42.15
C ASN A 483 -1.04 14.11 -43.05
N PHE A 484 -1.79 14.20 -44.16
CA PHE A 484 -1.95 13.13 -45.15
C PHE A 484 -1.18 13.38 -46.44
N ASP A 485 -0.41 14.46 -46.55
CA ASP A 485 0.45 14.77 -47.69
C ASP A 485 1.77 13.96 -47.59
N PRO A 486 1.96 12.94 -48.45
CA PRO A 486 3.07 12.02 -48.35
C PRO A 486 4.34 12.57 -49.04
N ASN A 487 4.60 13.88 -49.01
CA ASN A 487 5.71 14.50 -49.76
C ASN A 487 7.09 14.01 -49.28
N ILE A 488 7.48 12.84 -49.76
CA ILE A 488 8.78 12.15 -49.57
C ILE A 488 9.88 12.87 -50.38
N ALA A 489 9.51 13.65 -51.39
CA ALA A 489 10.40 14.13 -52.45
C ALA A 489 11.33 15.30 -52.07
N ASP A 490 10.99 16.13 -51.06
CA ASP A 490 11.70 17.38 -50.80
C ASP A 490 12.74 17.33 -49.67
N ARG A 491 12.97 16.17 -49.04
CA ARG A 491 14.06 16.00 -48.07
C ARG A 491 15.20 15.22 -48.73
N PRO A 492 16.41 15.80 -48.86
CA PRO A 492 17.52 15.08 -49.45
C PRO A 492 17.78 13.80 -48.65
N LEU A 493 17.75 12.66 -49.34
CA LEU A 493 18.33 11.42 -48.84
C LEU A 493 19.80 11.72 -48.52
N LYS A 494 20.11 11.91 -47.24
CA LYS A 494 21.48 11.79 -46.78
C LYS A 494 21.82 10.30 -46.86
N LEU A 495 22.35 9.90 -48.01
CA LEU A 495 23.04 8.63 -48.21
C LEU A 495 24.25 8.53 -47.27
#